data_AF-A0A376K383-F1
#
_entry.id   AF-A0A376K383-F1
#
_cell.length_a   1.000
_cell.length_b   1.000
_cell.length_c   1.000
_cell.angle_alpha   90.00
_cell.angle_beta   90.00
_cell.angle_gamma   90.00
#
_symmetry.space_group_name_H-M   'P 1'
#
loop_
_entity.id
_entity.type
_entity.pdbx_description
1 polymer ?
#
loop_
_entity_poly.entity_id
_entity_poly.type
_entity_poly.pdbx_seq_one_letter_code
_entity_poly.pdbx_strand_id
1 'polypeptide(L)'
;MQVVNSISDGDVNALVDEYESCYTMTPATQIHGEKRQNVLEAARIELGMKRFLEQGGFHAFTTTFEDLHGLKQLPGLAVQRLMQQGYGFAGEGDWKTAALLRIMKVDVNRSAGRHLLYGGLHLSLRERQ
;
A
#
# COMPACT_ATOMS: atom_id res chain seq x y z
N MET A 1 -10.75 -5.91 -12.83
CA MET A 1 -11.90 -6.57 -12.18
C MET A 1 -11.70 -8.06 -11.93
N GLN A 2 -11.24 -8.85 -12.91
CA GLN A 2 -11.05 -10.30 -12.75
C GLN A 2 -10.14 -10.68 -11.56
N VAL A 3 -9.05 -9.93 -11.33
CA VAL A 3 -8.09 -10.23 -10.26
C VAL A 3 -8.69 -10.02 -8.86
N VAL A 4 -9.49 -8.97 -8.64
CA VAL A 4 -10.13 -8.69 -7.34
C VAL A 4 -11.12 -9.80 -6.97
N ASN A 5 -11.88 -10.28 -7.94
CA ASN A 5 -12.86 -11.36 -7.73
C ASN A 5 -12.21 -12.73 -7.50
N SER A 6 -10.93 -12.88 -7.86
CA SER A 6 -10.16 -14.13 -7.68
C SER A 6 -9.46 -14.27 -6.32
N ILE A 7 -9.51 -13.23 -5.48
CA ILE A 7 -8.88 -13.27 -4.15
C ILE A 7 -9.65 -14.22 -3.23
N SER A 8 -8.93 -15.06 -2.49
CA SER A 8 -9.56 -16.00 -1.55
C SER A 8 -10.08 -15.29 -0.30
N ASP A 9 -11.15 -15.84 0.31
CA ASP A 9 -11.66 -15.29 1.57
C ASP A 9 -10.64 -15.42 2.72
N GLY A 10 -9.77 -16.43 2.66
CA GLY A 10 -8.67 -16.61 3.60
C GLY A 10 -7.67 -15.46 3.55
N ASP A 11 -7.24 -15.05 2.35
CA ASP A 11 -6.32 -13.91 2.19
C ASP A 11 -6.96 -12.59 2.67
N VAL A 12 -8.26 -12.42 2.38
CA VAL A 12 -9.03 -11.24 2.85
C VAL A 12 -9.06 -11.20 4.37
N ASN A 13 -9.41 -12.30 5.03
CA ASN A 13 -9.48 -12.35 6.49
C ASN A 13 -8.11 -12.09 7.13
N ALA A 14 -7.04 -12.69 6.60
CA ALA A 14 -5.68 -12.47 7.09
C ALA A 14 -5.26 -10.99 6.99
N LEU A 15 -5.62 -10.31 5.90
CA LEU A 15 -5.34 -8.87 5.77
C LEU A 15 -6.18 -8.03 6.74
N VAL A 16 -7.43 -8.43 7.01
CA VAL A 16 -8.26 -7.73 8.00
C VAL A 16 -7.74 -7.93 9.42
N ASP A 17 -7.19 -9.10 9.75
CA ASP A 17 -6.50 -9.30 11.03
C ASP A 17 -5.29 -8.34 11.15
N GLU A 18 -4.56 -8.11 10.06
CA GLU A 18 -3.52 -7.09 10.03
C GLU A 18 -4.08 -5.69 10.29
N TYR A 19 -5.22 -5.33 9.69
CA TYR A 19 -5.88 -4.05 9.96
C TYR A 19 -6.24 -3.88 11.44
N GLU A 20 -6.78 -4.93 12.08
CA GLU A 20 -7.13 -4.90 13.50
C GLU A 20 -5.90 -4.74 14.40
N SER A 21 -4.75 -5.27 13.99
CA SER A 21 -3.48 -5.08 14.71
C SER A 21 -2.85 -3.70 14.49
N CYS A 22 -3.08 -3.07 13.33
CA CYS A 22 -2.43 -1.83 12.93
C CYS A 22 -3.24 -0.57 13.26
N TYR A 23 -4.56 -0.69 13.40
CA TYR A 23 -5.46 0.45 13.48
C TYR A 23 -6.51 0.29 14.58
N THR A 24 -6.95 1.42 15.14
CA THR A 24 -8.10 1.45 16.02
C THR A 24 -9.39 1.36 15.22
N MET A 25 -10.06 0.21 15.27
CA MET A 25 -11.34 -0.01 14.60
C MET A 25 -12.49 0.66 15.36
N THR A 26 -13.34 1.40 14.64
CA THR A 26 -14.60 1.91 15.20
C THR A 26 -15.60 0.77 15.48
N PRO A 27 -16.56 0.92 16.39
CA PRO A 27 -17.56 -0.13 16.66
C PRO A 27 -18.30 -0.62 15.42
N ALA A 28 -18.58 0.27 14.47
CA ALA A 28 -19.24 -0.07 13.20
C ALA A 28 -18.38 -0.95 12.28
N THR A 29 -17.06 -0.94 12.41
CA THR A 29 -16.10 -1.66 11.55
C THR A 29 -15.51 -2.92 12.19
N GLN A 30 -15.76 -3.13 13.48
CA GLN A 30 -15.36 -4.32 14.24
C GLN A 30 -16.16 -5.57 13.81
N ILE A 31 -15.78 -6.73 14.35
CA ILE A 31 -16.55 -7.98 14.19
C ILE A 31 -17.99 -7.73 14.69
N HIS A 32 -18.99 -8.17 13.90
CA HIS A 32 -20.42 -7.89 14.09
C HIS A 32 -20.86 -6.42 13.90
N GLY A 33 -19.95 -5.53 13.54
CA GLY A 33 -20.28 -4.14 13.19
C GLY A 33 -21.04 -4.04 11.84
N GLU A 34 -21.95 -3.08 11.74
CA GLU A 34 -22.80 -2.86 10.56
C GLU A 34 -22.04 -2.55 9.27
N LYS A 35 -20.78 -2.08 9.36
CA LYS A 35 -19.90 -1.78 8.21
C LYS A 35 -18.76 -2.80 8.07
N ARG A 36 -18.79 -3.92 8.78
CA ARG A 36 -17.74 -4.96 8.69
C ARG A 36 -17.54 -5.45 7.25
N GLN A 37 -18.63 -5.62 6.49
CA GLN A 37 -18.54 -6.04 5.10
C GLN A 37 -17.72 -5.06 4.25
N ASN A 38 -17.83 -3.75 4.49
CA ASN A 38 -17.07 -2.75 3.75
C ASN A 38 -15.56 -2.86 3.99
N VAL A 39 -15.16 -3.28 5.19
CA VAL A 39 -13.75 -3.55 5.53
C VAL A 39 -13.24 -4.76 4.75
N LEU A 40 -14.03 -5.83 4.66
CA LEU A 40 -13.68 -7.03 3.89
C LEU A 40 -13.57 -6.72 2.40
N GLU A 41 -14.49 -5.92 1.84
CA GLU A 41 -14.41 -5.47 0.45
C GLU A 41 -13.20 -4.56 0.21
N ALA A 42 -12.83 -3.71 1.18
CA ALA A 42 -11.64 -2.87 1.09
C ALA A 42 -10.36 -3.72 1.01
N ALA A 43 -10.26 -4.74 1.88
CA ALA A 43 -9.16 -5.69 1.88
C ALA A 43 -9.09 -6.47 0.56
N ARG A 44 -10.23 -6.92 0.02
CA ARG A 44 -10.28 -7.60 -1.28
C ARG A 44 -9.78 -6.71 -2.43
N ILE A 45 -10.19 -5.44 -2.44
CA ILE A 45 -9.72 -4.45 -3.41
C ILE A 45 -8.21 -4.24 -3.26
N GLU A 46 -7.70 -4.06 -2.04
CA GLU A 46 -6.25 -3.91 -1.78
C GLU A 46 -5.45 -5.09 -2.33
N LEU A 47 -5.85 -6.32 -2.01
CA LEU A 47 -5.17 -7.54 -2.46
C LEU A 47 -5.23 -7.69 -3.98
N GLY A 48 -6.40 -7.43 -4.58
CA GLY A 48 -6.56 -7.51 -6.03
C GLY A 48 -5.73 -6.48 -6.78
N MET A 49 -5.71 -5.23 -6.30
CA MET A 49 -4.88 -4.17 -6.85
C MET A 49 -3.40 -4.48 -6.68
N LYS A 50 -2.97 -4.90 -5.47
CA LYS A 50 -1.58 -5.27 -5.18
C LYS A 50 -1.10 -6.37 -6.11
N ARG A 51 -1.86 -7.47 -6.22
CA ARG A 51 -1.52 -8.61 -7.08
C ARG A 51 -1.41 -8.18 -8.55
N PHE A 52 -2.33 -7.35 -9.04
CA PHE A 52 -2.28 -6.83 -10.40
C PHE A 52 -1.02 -5.96 -10.64
N LEU A 53 -0.72 -5.05 -9.72
CA LEU A 53 0.45 -4.17 -9.81
C LEU A 53 1.76 -4.98 -9.79
N GLU A 54 1.86 -5.97 -8.92
CA GLU A 54 3.04 -6.83 -8.80
C GLU A 54 3.24 -7.70 -10.05
N GLN A 55 2.18 -8.33 -10.55
CA GLN A 55 2.24 -9.16 -11.76
C GLN A 55 2.62 -8.35 -13.01
N GLY A 56 2.16 -7.10 -13.09
CA GLY A 56 2.50 -6.19 -14.18
C GLY A 56 3.84 -5.48 -14.02
N GLY A 57 4.53 -5.63 -12.87
CA GLY A 57 5.75 -4.88 -12.57
C GLY A 57 5.53 -3.37 -12.45
N PHE A 58 4.31 -2.94 -12.12
CA PHE A 58 3.97 -1.53 -12.00
C PHE A 58 4.44 -0.96 -10.66
N HIS A 59 4.83 0.32 -10.67
CA HIS A 59 5.34 1.02 -9.48
C HIS A 59 4.53 2.26 -9.10
N ALA A 60 3.61 2.67 -9.97
CA ALA A 60 2.68 3.75 -9.74
C ALA A 60 1.38 3.47 -10.49
N PHE A 61 0.26 4.02 -10.01
CA PHE A 61 -1.04 3.84 -10.62
C PHE A 61 -1.95 5.06 -10.40
N THR A 62 -3.04 5.11 -11.14
CA THR A 62 -4.09 6.13 -10.99
C THR A 62 -5.45 5.45 -10.91
N THR A 63 -6.42 6.12 -10.29
CA THR A 63 -7.84 5.73 -10.36
C THR A 63 -8.64 6.84 -11.03
N THR A 64 -9.89 6.57 -11.39
CA THR A 64 -10.88 7.61 -11.69
C THR A 64 -12.21 7.20 -11.08
N PHE A 65 -12.95 8.15 -10.48
CA PHE A 65 -14.28 7.85 -9.96
C PHE A 65 -15.31 7.64 -11.08
N GLU A 66 -15.01 8.08 -12.31
CA GLU A 66 -15.92 7.98 -13.46
C GLU A 66 -15.98 6.56 -14.03
N ASP A 67 -14.98 5.72 -13.76
CA ASP A 67 -14.90 4.32 -14.20
C ASP A 67 -14.62 3.36 -13.03
N LEU A 68 -15.66 3.11 -12.23
CA LEU A 68 -15.65 2.14 -11.13
C LEU A 68 -16.41 0.85 -11.50
N HIS A 69 -16.59 0.55 -12.79
CA HIS A 69 -17.45 -0.54 -13.27
C HIS A 69 -17.05 -1.92 -12.74
N GLY A 70 -17.69 -2.38 -11.66
CA GLY A 70 -17.43 -3.67 -11.01
C GLY A 70 -16.68 -3.60 -9.69
N LEU A 71 -16.30 -2.41 -9.21
CA LEU A 71 -15.85 -2.19 -7.84
C LEU A 71 -17.05 -1.83 -6.96
N LYS A 72 -17.18 -2.50 -5.81
CA LYS A 72 -18.26 -2.22 -4.85
C LYS A 72 -18.10 -0.89 -4.12
N GLN A 73 -16.88 -0.34 -4.08
CA GLN A 73 -16.58 0.92 -3.42
C GLN A 73 -15.31 1.56 -4.00
N LEU A 74 -15.18 2.88 -3.79
CA LEU A 74 -14.00 3.64 -4.20
C LEU A 74 -12.76 3.19 -3.37
N PRO A 75 -11.61 2.93 -4.00
CA PRO A 75 -10.41 2.46 -3.30
C PRO A 75 -9.79 3.56 -2.39
N GLY A 76 -10.27 3.68 -1.15
CA GLY A 76 -9.69 4.60 -0.16
C GLY A 76 -8.53 3.96 0.61
N LEU A 77 -8.86 3.08 1.57
CA LEU A 77 -7.90 2.41 2.46
C LEU A 77 -6.82 1.64 1.67
N ALA A 78 -7.25 0.90 0.64
CA ALA A 78 -6.37 0.14 -0.24
C ALA A 78 -5.26 1.01 -0.84
N VAL A 79 -5.62 2.20 -1.33
CA VAL A 79 -4.68 3.13 -1.95
C VAL A 79 -3.72 3.72 -0.92
N GLN A 80 -4.22 4.10 0.26
CA GLN A 80 -3.37 4.61 1.34
C GLN A 80 -2.30 3.60 1.75
N ARG A 81 -2.67 2.32 1.87
CA ARG A 81 -1.74 1.25 2.25
C ARG A 81 -0.77 0.89 1.13
N LEU A 82 -1.20 0.87 -0.13
CA LEU A 82 -0.30 0.74 -1.27
C LEU A 82 0.69 1.91 -1.34
N MET A 83 0.23 3.14 -1.10
CA MET A 83 1.13 4.27 -0.97
C MET A 83 2.14 4.05 0.17
N GLN A 84 1.72 3.61 1.35
CA GLN A 84 2.64 3.31 2.46
C GLN A 84 3.68 2.25 2.08
N GLN A 85 3.32 1.26 1.26
CA GLN A 85 4.22 0.23 0.71
C GLN A 85 5.16 0.75 -0.38
N GLY A 86 5.07 2.04 -0.76
CA GLY A 86 6.01 2.69 -1.67
C GLY A 86 5.47 2.92 -3.08
N TYR A 87 4.22 2.56 -3.38
CA TYR A 87 3.62 2.84 -4.69
C TYR A 87 3.35 4.34 -4.86
N GLY A 88 3.53 4.82 -6.09
CA GLY A 88 3.05 6.14 -6.51
C GLY A 88 1.55 6.11 -6.81
N PHE A 89 0.84 7.18 -6.47
CA PHE A 89 -0.59 7.29 -6.69
C PHE A 89 -0.99 8.74 -6.94
N ALA A 90 -1.98 8.92 -7.80
CA ALA A 90 -2.80 10.12 -7.88
C ALA A 90 -4.21 9.79 -8.39
N GLY A 91 -5.18 10.62 -8.01
CA GLY A 91 -6.56 10.48 -8.47
C GLY A 91 -6.77 10.96 -9.92
N GLU A 92 -7.95 10.65 -10.44
CA GLU A 92 -8.48 11.11 -11.74
C GLU A 92 -7.51 11.06 -12.92
N GLY A 93 -6.81 9.95 -13.06
CA GLY A 93 -5.92 9.72 -14.21
C GLY A 93 -4.64 10.57 -14.22
N ASP A 94 -4.30 11.26 -13.13
CA ASP A 94 -3.09 12.10 -13.07
C ASP A 94 -1.80 11.27 -12.93
N TRP A 95 -1.35 10.72 -14.05
CA TRP A 95 -0.13 9.93 -14.12
C TRP A 95 1.14 10.72 -13.77
N LYS A 96 1.14 12.06 -13.92
CA LYS A 96 2.31 12.90 -13.62
C LYS A 96 2.56 12.94 -12.13
N THR A 97 1.52 13.23 -11.35
CA THR A 97 1.62 13.24 -9.88
C THR A 97 1.89 11.85 -9.34
N ALA A 98 1.27 10.81 -9.92
CA ALA A 98 1.53 9.42 -9.51
C ALA A 98 3.02 9.02 -9.72
N ALA A 99 3.60 9.36 -10.87
CA ALA A 99 5.01 9.12 -11.16
C ALA A 99 5.94 9.93 -10.24
N LEU A 100 5.65 11.22 -10.05
CA LEU A 100 6.43 12.09 -9.17
C LEU A 100 6.47 11.57 -7.73
N LEU A 101 5.32 11.13 -7.21
CA LEU A 101 5.24 10.56 -5.87
C LEU A 101 6.10 9.29 -5.74
N ARG A 102 6.12 8.43 -6.76
CA ARG A 102 6.97 7.23 -6.76
C ARG A 102 8.45 7.60 -6.75
N ILE A 103 8.87 8.56 -7.58
CA ILE A 103 10.27 9.02 -7.64
C ILE A 103 10.72 9.50 -6.26
N MET A 104 9.95 10.42 -5.66
CA MET A 104 10.26 10.97 -4.33
C MET A 104 10.34 9.88 -3.25
N LYS A 105 9.43 8.91 -3.26
CA LYS A 105 9.47 7.79 -2.30
C LYS A 105 10.72 6.93 -2.43
N VAL A 106 11.15 6.63 -3.65
CA VAL A 106 12.38 5.85 -3.89
C VAL A 106 13.61 6.58 -3.37
N ASP A 107 13.69 7.90 -3.58
CA ASP A 107 14.82 8.72 -3.14
C ASP A 107 14.89 8.86 -1.62
N VAL A 108 13.75 9.02 -0.95
CA VAL A 108 13.67 9.06 0.52
C VAL A 108 14.12 7.72 1.12
N ASN A 109 13.61 6.59 0.60
CA ASN A 109 13.99 5.26 1.10
C ASN A 109 15.48 4.97 0.89
N ARG A 110 16.05 5.39 -0.26
CA ARG A 110 17.50 5.30 -0.51
C ARG A 110 18.30 6.15 0.46
N SER A 111 17.83 7.34 0.80
CA SER A 111 18.53 8.26 1.70
C SER A 111 18.49 7.79 3.17
N ALA A 112 17.36 7.24 3.62
CA ALA A 112 17.25 6.61 4.94
C ALA A 112 18.21 5.41 5.10
N GLY A 113 18.34 4.57 4.06
CA GLY A 113 19.30 3.47 4.05
C GLY A 113 20.76 3.92 4.01
N ARG A 114 21.08 5.03 3.33
CA ARG A 114 22.43 5.60 3.30
C ARG A 114 22.86 6.19 4.63
N HIS A 115 21.94 6.77 5.42
CA HIS A 115 22.30 7.34 6.72
C HIS A 115 22.70 6.27 7.75
N LEU A 116 22.13 5.05 7.65
CA LEU A 116 22.53 3.90 8.47
C LEU A 116 23.93 3.36 8.11
N LEU A 117 24.43 3.59 6.90
CA LEU A 117 25.77 3.14 6.48
C LEU A 117 26.88 4.12 6.89
N TYR A 118 26.57 5.39 7.16
CA TYR A 118 27.55 6.40 7.58
C TYR A 118 27.71 6.55 9.11
N GLY A 119 26.88 5.87 9.91
CA GLY A 119 27.01 5.85 11.38
C GLY A 119 28.04 4.86 11.94
N GLY A 120 28.76 4.13 11.08
CA GLY A 120 29.65 3.02 11.46
C GLY A 120 31.15 3.23 11.22
N LEU A 121 31.62 4.41 10.80
CA LEU A 121 33.06 4.71 10.78
C LEU A 121 33.48 5.46 12.05
N HIS A 122 33.56 4.70 13.14
CA HIS A 122 34.38 5.11 14.27
C HIS A 122 35.85 4.93 13.88
N LEU A 123 36.57 6.04 13.83
CA LEU A 123 38.03 6.13 13.81
C LEU A 123 38.67 5.00 14.65
N SER A 124 39.56 4.22 14.03
CA SER A 124 40.67 3.58 14.75
C SER A 124 41.95 3.92 13.99
N LEU A 125 42.50 5.09 14.33
CA LEU A 125 43.93 5.31 14.24
C LEU A 125 44.59 4.39 15.27
N ARG A 126 45.39 3.43 14.82
CA ARG A 126 46.46 2.84 15.63
C ARG A 126 47.70 2.64 14.77
N GLU A 127 48.74 3.37 15.15
CA GLU A 127 50.12 3.22 14.72
C GLU A 127 50.68 1.82 15.02
N ARG A 128 51.76 1.47 14.29
CA ARG A 128 52.78 0.42 14.53
C ARG A 128 52.28 -1.03 14.40
N GLN A 129 52.91 -1.89 13.60
CA GLN A 129 54.33 -2.02 13.24
C GLN A 129 54.57 -2.08 11.73
#